data_AF-A0A2M7FMT3-F1
#
_entry.id   AF-A0A2M7FMT3-F1
#
_cell.length_a   1.000
_cell.length_b   1.000
_cell.length_c   1.000
_cell.angle_alpha   90.00
_cell.angle_beta   90.00
_cell.angle_gamma   90.00
#
_symmetry.space_group_name_H-M   'P 1'
#
loop_
_entity.id
_entity.type
_entity.pdbx_description
1 polymer ?
#
loop_
_entity_poly.entity_id
_entity_poly.type
_entity_poly.pdbx_seq_one_letter_code
_entity_poly.pdbx_strand_id
1 'polypeptide(L)'
;ALSAGSSFALTTYLYSPESGGPLTPIATPGIGGGLNIDPSAPRTSECPLSGVMYTSAEKKVWEGRRPLFVMIENMPEARPQSGLNSADIVYEAVAEGGVSRFGAIFYCGVSSADTILGPVRSARTHFINLASEYNYPLYTHVGGANCGSSDPKTCNTDKRVQALEQINQYGWGGAKGNDLNQFSIGFPTFWRDYERLGTTVATEHTMYTST
;
A
#
# COMPACT_ATOMS: atom_id res chain seq x y z
N ALA A 1 67.82 -7.69 -12.14
CA ALA A 1 67.23 -6.35 -11.94
C ALA A 1 66.00 -6.51 -11.07
N LEU A 2 66.07 -6.05 -9.82
CA LEU A 2 64.95 -5.99 -8.88
C LEU A 2 64.13 -4.73 -9.17
N SER A 3 62.80 -4.83 -9.30
CA SER A 3 61.83 -3.83 -8.80
C SER A 3 60.39 -4.22 -9.18
N ALA A 4 59.72 -4.98 -8.31
CA ALA A 4 58.26 -5.11 -8.34
C ALA A 4 57.79 -5.45 -6.91
N GLY A 5 57.92 -4.50 -5.99
CA GLY A 5 57.67 -4.77 -4.56
C GLY A 5 57.29 -3.57 -3.70
N SER A 6 56.94 -2.42 -4.30
CA SER A 6 56.70 -1.18 -3.54
C SER A 6 55.27 -0.62 -3.62
N SER A 7 54.35 -1.26 -4.36
CA SER A 7 53.02 -0.65 -4.57
C SER A 7 51.89 -1.19 -3.68
N PHE A 8 52.08 -2.28 -2.93
CA PHE A 8 51.04 -2.85 -2.06
C PHE A 8 51.09 -2.38 -0.60
N ALA A 9 52.21 -1.79 -0.16
CA ALA A 9 52.36 -1.32 1.22
C ALA A 9 51.93 0.13 1.45
N LEU A 10 51.80 0.94 0.39
CA LEU A 10 51.40 2.34 0.52
C LEU A 10 49.87 2.53 0.57
N THR A 11 49.11 1.61 -0.02
CA THR A 11 47.64 1.70 -0.07
C THR A 11 46.99 1.21 1.23
N THR A 12 47.69 0.39 2.03
CA THR A 12 47.20 -0.10 3.33
C THR A 12 47.52 0.82 4.50
N TYR A 13 48.44 1.79 4.35
CA TYR A 13 48.77 2.75 5.42
C TYR A 13 47.97 4.06 5.36
N LEU A 14 47.31 4.36 4.23
CA LEU A 14 46.50 5.57 4.05
C LEU A 14 44.99 5.32 4.18
N TYR A 15 44.57 4.09 4.47
CA TYR A 15 43.18 3.74 4.71
C TYR A 15 43.03 3.17 6.12
N SER A 16 43.22 4.02 7.11
CA SER A 16 42.62 3.77 8.43
C SER A 16 41.11 3.83 8.24
N PRO A 17 40.34 2.78 8.59
CA PRO A 17 38.90 2.91 8.65
C PRO A 17 38.62 3.86 9.81
N GLU A 18 38.13 5.07 9.53
CA GLU A 18 37.41 5.82 10.54
C GLU A 18 36.28 4.91 11.02
N SER A 19 36.23 4.73 12.34
CA SER A 19 35.25 3.95 13.06
C SER A 19 33.84 4.51 12.84
N GLY A 20 33.24 4.22 11.70
CA GLY A 20 31.81 4.32 11.49
C GLY A 20 31.16 3.16 12.22
N GLY A 21 30.71 3.41 13.46
CA GLY A 21 29.81 2.48 14.16
C GLY A 21 28.58 2.15 13.30
N PRO A 22 27.81 1.10 13.64
CA PRO A 22 26.61 0.76 12.88
C PRO A 22 25.74 2.01 12.75
N LEU A 23 25.48 2.41 11.50
CA LEU A 23 24.57 3.50 11.18
C LEU A 23 23.28 3.21 11.92
N THR A 24 22.97 4.03 12.92
CA THR A 24 21.68 4.01 13.61
C THR A 24 20.60 3.99 12.54
N PRO A 25 19.62 3.07 12.61
CA PRO A 25 18.51 3.12 11.67
C PRO A 25 17.90 4.51 11.76
N ILE A 26 17.67 5.12 10.59
CA ILE A 26 16.88 6.34 10.46
C ILE A 26 15.63 6.14 11.30
N ALA A 27 15.41 7.03 12.27
CA ALA A 27 14.19 7.03 13.05
C ALA A 27 13.02 7.16 12.08
N THR A 28 12.27 6.07 11.91
CA THR A 28 10.98 6.09 11.24
C THR A 28 10.12 7.12 11.96
N PRO A 29 9.45 8.04 11.25
CA PRO A 29 8.48 8.93 11.88
C PRO A 29 7.48 8.08 12.67
N GLY A 30 7.44 8.32 13.99
CA GLY A 30 6.55 7.59 14.87
C GLY A 30 5.09 7.87 14.52
N ILE A 31 4.30 6.80 14.38
CA ILE A 31 2.86 6.90 14.21
C ILE A 31 2.29 7.70 15.38
N GLY A 32 1.42 8.65 15.07
CA GLY A 32 0.45 9.22 16.00
C GLY A 32 -0.42 8.11 16.57
N GLY A 33 0.09 7.45 17.61
CA GLY A 33 -0.47 6.21 18.14
C GLY A 33 0.35 5.55 19.24
N GLY A 34 1.41 6.19 19.77
CA GLY A 34 1.93 5.94 21.13
C GLY A 34 2.37 4.52 21.52
N LEU A 35 2.46 3.57 20.60
CA LEU A 35 2.89 2.19 20.88
C LEU A 35 4.32 2.01 20.36
N ASN A 36 5.30 2.14 21.26
CA ASN A 36 6.67 1.72 21.00
C ASN A 36 6.69 0.19 20.88
N ILE A 37 6.67 -0.32 19.65
CA ILE A 37 6.81 -1.75 19.36
C ILE A 37 8.30 -2.10 19.40
N ASP A 38 8.68 -2.97 20.32
CA ASP A 38 10.04 -3.51 20.42
C ASP A 38 10.23 -4.63 19.37
N PRO A 39 11.08 -4.43 18.35
CA PRO A 39 11.32 -5.45 17.32
C PRO A 39 12.01 -6.71 17.85
N SER A 40 12.65 -6.63 19.02
CA SER A 40 13.36 -7.76 19.64
C SER A 40 12.45 -8.63 20.52
N ALA A 41 11.20 -8.20 20.74
CA ALA A 41 10.25 -8.94 21.56
C ALA A 41 9.86 -10.30 20.91
N PRO A 42 9.52 -11.32 21.72
CA PRO A 42 9.10 -12.61 21.19
C PRO A 42 7.86 -12.51 20.30
N ARG A 43 7.94 -13.14 19.11
CA ARG A 43 6.82 -13.23 18.16
C ARG A 43 5.98 -14.47 18.46
N THR A 44 4.93 -14.31 19.26
CA THR A 44 4.07 -15.39 19.76
C THR A 44 2.62 -15.32 19.28
N SER A 45 2.27 -14.26 18.53
CA SER A 45 0.91 -14.02 18.06
C SER A 45 0.79 -14.28 16.57
N GLU A 46 -0.02 -15.26 16.18
CA GLU A 46 -0.26 -15.58 14.77
C GLU A 46 -1.24 -14.58 14.13
N CYS A 47 -0.92 -14.10 12.92
CA CYS A 47 -1.83 -13.29 12.13
C CYS A 47 -2.94 -14.15 11.52
N PRO A 48 -4.23 -13.78 11.67
CA PRO A 48 -5.34 -14.59 11.15
C PRO A 48 -5.42 -14.64 9.61
N LEU A 49 -4.77 -13.71 8.90
CA LEU A 49 -4.82 -13.64 7.43
C LEU A 49 -3.62 -14.33 6.77
N SER A 50 -2.43 -14.19 7.33
CA SER A 50 -1.17 -14.64 6.72
C SER A 50 -0.49 -15.80 7.45
N GLY A 51 -0.90 -16.12 8.68
CA GLY A 51 -0.25 -17.14 9.53
C GLY A 51 1.14 -16.75 10.04
N VAL A 52 1.61 -15.54 9.73
CA VAL A 52 2.91 -15.03 10.19
C VAL A 52 2.84 -14.71 11.68
N MET A 53 3.90 -15.03 12.42
CA MET A 53 4.00 -14.74 13.86
C MET A 53 4.47 -13.29 14.07
N TYR A 54 3.85 -12.57 15.00
CA TYR A 54 4.15 -11.20 15.39
C TYR A 54 4.21 -11.06 16.92
N THR A 55 4.68 -9.90 17.39
CA THR A 55 4.70 -9.58 18.81
C THR A 55 3.29 -9.33 19.35
N SER A 56 3.09 -9.51 20.67
CA SER A 56 1.82 -9.19 21.32
C SER A 56 1.45 -7.70 21.22
N ALA A 57 2.45 -6.82 21.05
CA ALA A 57 2.23 -5.39 20.86
C ALA A 57 1.62 -5.10 19.48
N GLU A 58 2.16 -5.69 18.41
CA GLU A 58 1.60 -5.60 17.06
C GLU A 58 0.19 -6.19 16.99
N LYS A 59 -0.04 -7.28 17.73
CA LYS A 59 -1.37 -7.89 17.85
C LYS A 59 -2.40 -6.89 18.36
N LYS A 60 -2.07 -6.20 19.44
CA LYS A 60 -2.94 -5.18 20.03
C LYS A 60 -3.26 -4.05 19.05
N VAL A 61 -2.35 -3.72 18.13
CA VAL A 61 -2.59 -2.71 17.09
C VAL A 61 -3.65 -3.19 16.10
N TRP A 62 -3.49 -4.39 15.51
CA TRP A 62 -4.43 -4.85 14.50
C TRP A 62 -5.81 -5.21 15.08
N GLU A 63 -5.88 -5.67 16.33
CA GLU A 63 -7.16 -5.95 17.00
C GLU A 63 -8.01 -4.67 17.19
N GLY A 64 -7.37 -3.50 17.23
CA GLY A 64 -8.04 -2.21 17.38
C GLY A 64 -8.52 -1.58 16.07
N ARG A 65 -8.25 -2.19 14.91
CA ARG A 65 -8.60 -1.64 13.59
C ARG A 65 -9.22 -2.67 12.66
N ARG A 66 -9.79 -2.18 11.57
CA ARG A 66 -10.33 -3.00 10.48
C ARG A 66 -9.23 -3.31 9.47
N PRO A 67 -9.27 -4.44 8.75
CA PRO A 67 -8.43 -4.66 7.59
C PRO A 67 -8.60 -3.55 6.55
N LEU A 68 -7.52 -3.14 5.92
CA LEU A 68 -7.51 -2.16 4.85
C LEU A 68 -7.33 -2.87 3.51
N PHE A 69 -8.35 -2.81 2.65
CA PHE A 69 -8.31 -3.31 1.29
C PHE A 69 -8.00 -2.15 0.34
N VAL A 70 -6.92 -2.23 -0.43
CA VAL A 70 -6.47 -1.15 -1.31
C VAL A 70 -6.37 -1.61 -2.75
N MET A 71 -6.99 -0.85 -3.64
CA MET A 71 -6.87 -1.01 -5.08
C MET A 71 -5.54 -0.43 -5.57
N ILE A 72 -4.65 -1.26 -6.13
CA ILE A 72 -3.31 -0.85 -6.57
C ILE A 72 -3.14 -1.11 -8.08
N GLU A 73 -2.50 -0.18 -8.78
CA GLU A 73 -2.19 -0.29 -10.21
C GLU A 73 -1.19 -1.42 -10.52
N ASN A 74 -1.37 -2.11 -11.66
CA ASN A 74 -0.39 -3.03 -12.21
C ASN A 74 -0.06 -2.84 -13.70
N MET A 75 -0.41 -1.69 -14.28
CA MET A 75 0.09 -1.26 -15.58
C MET A 75 1.64 -1.20 -15.59
N PRO A 76 2.34 -1.64 -16.66
CA PRO A 76 3.80 -1.67 -16.70
C PRO A 76 4.49 -0.35 -16.32
N GLU A 77 3.93 0.77 -16.75
CA GLU A 77 4.43 2.13 -16.52
C GLU A 77 4.28 2.59 -15.06
N ALA A 78 3.42 1.94 -14.29
CA ALA A 78 3.18 2.23 -12.88
C ALA A 78 4.13 1.50 -11.92
N ARG A 79 4.94 0.57 -12.45
CA ARG A 79 5.84 -0.27 -11.67
C ARG A 79 7.15 0.47 -11.39
N PRO A 80 7.77 0.27 -10.21
CA PRO A 80 7.33 -0.60 -9.11
C PRO A 80 6.21 0.01 -8.24
N GLN A 81 5.38 -0.84 -7.64
CA GLN A 81 4.39 -0.43 -6.63
C GLN A 81 5.04 -0.20 -5.25
N SER A 82 4.41 0.65 -4.45
CA SER A 82 4.78 0.88 -3.05
C SER A 82 3.89 0.06 -2.11
N GLY A 83 4.51 -0.55 -1.10
CA GLY A 83 3.81 -1.17 0.03
C GLY A 83 3.35 -2.62 -0.17
N LEU A 84 3.34 -3.17 -1.39
CA LEU A 84 2.89 -4.55 -1.63
C LEU A 84 3.64 -5.60 -0.80
N ASN A 85 4.90 -5.34 -0.44
CA ASN A 85 5.71 -6.20 0.42
C ASN A 85 5.21 -6.30 1.87
N SER A 86 4.37 -5.37 2.31
CA SER A 86 3.76 -5.36 3.65
C SER A 86 2.31 -5.85 3.66
N ALA A 87 1.77 -6.25 2.51
CA ALA A 87 0.41 -6.79 2.42
C ALA A 87 0.34 -8.21 2.99
N ASP A 88 -0.75 -8.52 3.69
CA ASP A 88 -1.01 -9.88 4.18
C ASP A 88 -1.53 -10.79 3.06
N ILE A 89 -2.35 -10.24 2.15
CA ILE A 89 -2.91 -10.95 0.99
C ILE A 89 -2.90 -10.01 -0.21
N VAL A 90 -2.54 -10.52 -1.40
CA VAL A 90 -2.61 -9.79 -2.66
C VAL A 90 -3.39 -10.61 -3.68
N TYR A 91 -4.45 -10.01 -4.21
CA TYR A 91 -5.21 -10.53 -5.34
C TYR A 91 -4.77 -9.84 -6.61
N GLU A 92 -4.61 -10.59 -7.70
CA GLU A 92 -4.46 -10.04 -9.05
C GLU A 92 -5.64 -10.49 -9.91
N ALA A 93 -6.29 -9.52 -10.56
CA ALA A 93 -7.35 -9.80 -11.52
C ALA A 93 -7.35 -8.76 -12.65
N VAL A 94 -7.88 -9.16 -13.81
CA VAL A 94 -8.01 -8.28 -14.97
C VAL A 94 -9.01 -7.16 -14.66
N ALA A 95 -8.59 -5.91 -14.88
CA ALA A 95 -9.42 -4.75 -14.70
C ALA A 95 -9.90 -4.18 -16.04
N GLU A 96 -9.04 -3.53 -16.81
CA GLU A 96 -9.40 -2.69 -17.97
C GLU A 96 -8.48 -3.05 -19.15
N GLY A 97 -9.03 -3.27 -20.34
CA GLY A 97 -8.22 -3.41 -21.57
C GLY A 97 -7.16 -4.53 -21.55
N GLY A 98 -7.36 -5.58 -20.73
CA GLY A 98 -6.38 -6.66 -20.56
C GLY A 98 -5.29 -6.39 -19.53
N VAL A 99 -5.30 -5.22 -18.87
CA VAL A 99 -4.37 -4.88 -17.79
C VAL A 99 -4.95 -5.31 -16.44
N SER A 100 -4.14 -5.97 -15.62
CA SER A 100 -4.52 -6.36 -14.28
C SER A 100 -4.41 -5.21 -13.28
N ARG A 101 -5.12 -5.34 -12.16
CA ARG A 101 -4.91 -4.54 -10.95
C ARG A 101 -4.68 -5.48 -9.78
N PHE A 102 -4.10 -4.93 -8.72
CA PHE A 102 -4.01 -5.61 -7.45
C PHE A 102 -5.11 -5.14 -6.49
N GLY A 103 -5.66 -6.08 -5.73
CA GLY A 103 -6.40 -5.81 -4.51
C GLY A 103 -5.58 -6.33 -3.34
N ALA A 104 -4.96 -5.43 -2.57
CA ALA A 104 -4.06 -5.80 -1.49
C ALA A 104 -4.70 -5.53 -0.13
N ILE A 105 -4.53 -6.47 0.80
CA ILE A 105 -5.09 -6.40 2.15
C ILE A 105 -3.97 -6.16 3.14
N PHE A 106 -4.13 -5.13 3.95
CA PHE A 106 -3.19 -4.73 4.98
C PHE A 106 -3.87 -4.80 6.35
N TYR A 107 -3.33 -5.62 7.24
CA TYR A 107 -3.87 -5.83 8.57
C TYR A 107 -2.78 -6.05 9.63
N CYS A 108 -2.04 -7.15 9.54
CA CYS A 108 -0.96 -7.48 10.48
C CYS A 108 0.38 -6.92 10.01
N GLY A 109 0.67 -7.03 8.71
CA GLY A 109 1.94 -6.62 8.11
C GLY A 109 2.30 -5.13 8.23
N VAL A 110 1.32 -4.30 8.59
CA VAL A 110 1.47 -2.84 8.74
C VAL A 110 1.15 -2.38 10.17
N SER A 111 1.31 -3.25 11.16
CA SER A 111 1.05 -2.92 12.57
C SER A 111 2.20 -2.16 13.25
N SER A 112 3.42 -2.25 12.71
CA SER A 112 4.61 -1.65 13.32
C SER A 112 4.99 -0.28 12.76
N ALA A 113 4.57 0.03 11.53
CA ALA A 113 4.89 1.29 10.87
C ALA A 113 3.85 1.65 9.80
N ASP A 114 3.65 2.96 9.61
CA ASP A 114 2.86 3.47 8.49
C ASP A 114 3.57 3.12 7.18
N THR A 115 2.83 2.54 6.25
CA THR A 115 3.35 2.11 4.96
C THR A 115 2.73 2.94 3.84
N ILE A 116 3.56 3.49 2.95
CA ILE A 116 3.08 4.18 1.75
C ILE A 116 2.58 3.14 0.75
N LEU A 117 1.36 3.33 0.25
CA LEU A 117 0.66 2.43 -0.65
C LEU A 117 0.34 3.13 -1.97
N GLY A 118 0.65 2.49 -3.10
CA GLY A 118 0.22 2.97 -4.41
C GLY A 118 1.04 2.48 -5.61
N PRO A 119 0.67 2.87 -6.84
CA PRO A 119 -0.39 3.84 -7.13
C PRO A 119 -1.79 3.30 -6.84
N VAL A 120 -2.64 4.08 -6.17
CA VAL A 120 -4.03 3.70 -5.87
C VAL A 120 -4.90 3.90 -7.10
N ARG A 121 -5.79 2.95 -7.38
CA ARG A 121 -6.61 2.92 -8.59
C ARG A 121 -8.09 2.68 -8.36
N SER A 122 -8.83 2.70 -9.47
CA SER A 122 -10.28 2.62 -9.46
C SER A 122 -10.79 1.25 -9.03
N ALA A 123 -11.86 1.28 -8.24
CA ALA A 123 -12.61 0.13 -7.77
C ALA A 123 -13.23 -0.67 -8.91
N ARG A 124 -13.34 -1.99 -8.73
CA ARG A 124 -14.05 -2.92 -9.63
C ARG A 124 -14.84 -3.96 -8.86
N THR A 125 -15.93 -4.41 -9.46
CA THR A 125 -16.96 -5.22 -8.81
C THR A 125 -16.45 -6.53 -8.22
N HIS A 126 -15.55 -7.22 -8.92
CA HIS A 126 -14.93 -8.44 -8.40
C HIS A 126 -14.03 -8.19 -7.18
N PHE A 127 -13.31 -7.07 -7.12
CA PHE A 127 -12.54 -6.72 -5.93
C PHE A 127 -13.42 -6.27 -4.75
N ILE A 128 -14.56 -5.65 -5.02
CA ILE A 128 -15.56 -5.33 -3.98
C ILE A 128 -16.11 -6.62 -3.35
N ASN A 129 -16.38 -7.65 -4.17
CA ASN A 129 -16.78 -8.96 -3.68
C ASN A 129 -15.70 -9.60 -2.80
N LEU A 130 -14.45 -9.63 -3.27
CA LEU A 130 -13.32 -10.14 -2.49
C LEU A 130 -13.16 -9.38 -1.17
N ALA A 131 -13.24 -8.05 -1.20
CA ALA A 131 -13.17 -7.23 0.01
C ALA A 131 -14.30 -7.56 0.99
N SER A 132 -15.51 -7.88 0.51
CA SER A 132 -16.66 -8.16 1.39
C SER A 132 -16.48 -9.40 2.27
N GLU A 133 -15.52 -10.27 1.95
CA GLU A 133 -15.19 -11.47 2.74
C GLU A 133 -14.46 -11.14 4.06
N TYR A 134 -13.97 -9.91 4.22
CA TYR A 134 -13.11 -9.50 5.34
C TYR A 134 -13.82 -8.75 6.46
N ASN A 135 -15.08 -9.12 6.73
CA ASN A 135 -15.88 -8.61 7.85
C ASN A 135 -15.88 -7.07 7.97
N TYR A 136 -16.39 -6.39 6.92
CA TYR A 136 -16.52 -4.93 6.83
C TYR A 136 -15.18 -4.16 6.81
N PRO A 137 -14.26 -4.45 5.85
CA PRO A 137 -12.94 -3.80 5.79
C PRO A 137 -13.03 -2.34 5.31
N LEU A 138 -11.99 -1.55 5.54
CA LEU A 138 -11.82 -0.26 4.86
C LEU A 138 -11.49 -0.48 3.39
N TYR A 139 -12.28 0.05 2.46
CA TYR A 139 -12.09 -0.17 1.01
C TYR A 139 -11.55 1.09 0.34
N THR A 140 -10.32 1.06 -0.15
CA THR A 140 -9.56 2.24 -0.58
C THR A 140 -9.32 2.24 -2.07
N HIS A 141 -9.74 3.32 -2.74
CA HIS A 141 -9.66 3.42 -4.19
C HIS A 141 -9.73 4.87 -4.71
N VAL A 142 -9.50 5.04 -6.01
CA VAL A 142 -9.58 6.33 -6.71
C VAL A 142 -10.61 6.23 -7.83
N GLY A 143 -11.86 6.56 -7.52
CA GLY A 143 -12.98 6.40 -8.43
C GLY A 143 -13.32 4.95 -8.75
N GLY A 144 -14.21 4.72 -9.70
CA GLY A 144 -14.71 3.39 -10.02
C GLY A 144 -15.59 3.45 -11.25
N ALA A 145 -15.77 2.30 -11.89
CA ALA A 145 -16.77 2.20 -12.96
C ALA A 145 -18.14 2.55 -12.40
N ASN A 146 -18.87 3.40 -13.11
CA ASN A 146 -20.19 3.87 -12.70
C ASN A 146 -21.11 4.08 -13.91
N CYS A 147 -22.38 4.35 -13.63
CA CYS A 147 -23.40 4.70 -14.61
C CYS A 147 -23.25 6.14 -15.15
N GLY A 148 -22.25 6.90 -14.66
CA GLY A 148 -21.98 8.31 -14.94
C GLY A 148 -21.40 8.58 -16.31
N SER A 149 -22.15 8.26 -17.36
CA SER A 149 -22.11 9.05 -18.59
C SER A 149 -22.37 10.52 -18.25
N SER A 150 -21.78 11.45 -19.00
CA SER A 150 -22.04 12.90 -18.92
C SER A 150 -23.51 13.30 -19.17
N ASP A 151 -24.39 12.33 -19.41
CA ASP A 151 -25.84 12.47 -19.58
C ASP A 151 -26.56 11.52 -18.59
N PRO A 152 -27.36 12.06 -17.63
CA PRO A 152 -28.14 11.28 -16.66
C PRO A 152 -29.18 10.33 -17.26
N LYS A 153 -29.46 10.42 -18.56
CA LYS A 153 -30.48 9.60 -19.24
C LYS A 153 -29.93 8.35 -19.93
N THR A 154 -28.61 8.25 -20.13
CA THR A 154 -27.99 7.21 -20.97
C THR A 154 -26.94 6.39 -20.24
N CYS A 155 -27.40 5.53 -19.32
CA CYS A 155 -26.53 4.58 -18.65
C CYS A 155 -26.05 3.47 -19.61
N ASN A 156 -24.89 3.67 -20.22
CA ASN A 156 -24.31 2.70 -21.16
C ASN A 156 -23.40 1.66 -20.48
N THR A 157 -23.00 1.90 -19.23
CA THR A 157 -22.23 0.93 -18.43
C THR A 157 -23.14 -0.20 -17.98
N ASP A 158 -22.77 -1.44 -18.26
CA ASP A 158 -23.51 -2.63 -17.79
C ASP A 158 -23.62 -2.60 -16.25
N LYS A 159 -24.83 -2.81 -15.72
CA LYS A 159 -25.11 -2.76 -14.28
C LYS A 159 -24.25 -3.72 -13.46
N ARG A 160 -23.79 -4.82 -14.06
CA ARG A 160 -22.93 -5.83 -13.40
C ARG A 160 -21.51 -5.33 -13.15
N VAL A 161 -21.11 -4.24 -13.78
CA VAL A 161 -19.75 -3.67 -13.65
C VAL A 161 -19.75 -2.26 -13.05
N GLN A 162 -20.90 -1.79 -12.57
CA GLN A 162 -21.08 -0.52 -11.88
C GLN A 162 -20.57 -0.61 -10.43
N ALA A 163 -19.28 -0.36 -10.24
CA ALA A 163 -18.57 -0.52 -8.97
C ALA A 163 -19.01 0.50 -7.91
N LEU A 164 -19.20 1.77 -8.27
CA LEU A 164 -19.61 2.79 -7.28
C LEU A 164 -21.05 2.55 -6.80
N GLU A 165 -21.92 2.08 -7.68
CA GLU A 165 -23.28 1.69 -7.34
C GLU A 165 -23.28 0.44 -6.46
N GLN A 166 -22.41 -0.54 -6.73
CA GLN A 166 -22.25 -1.72 -5.87
C GLN A 166 -21.76 -1.34 -4.46
N ILE A 167 -20.78 -0.43 -4.33
CA ILE A 167 -20.32 0.09 -3.03
C ILE A 167 -21.51 0.67 -2.24
N ASN A 168 -22.35 1.46 -2.89
CA ASN A 168 -23.55 2.00 -2.26
C ASN A 168 -24.59 0.93 -1.90
N GLN A 169 -24.78 -0.09 -2.76
CA GLN A 169 -25.67 -1.22 -2.49
C GLN A 169 -25.22 -2.04 -1.27
N TYR A 170 -23.90 -2.15 -1.05
CA TYR A 170 -23.34 -2.83 0.13
C TYR A 170 -23.42 -1.96 1.39
N GLY A 171 -23.91 -0.72 1.28
CA GLY A 171 -23.96 0.23 2.39
C GLY A 171 -22.60 0.80 2.77
N TRP A 172 -21.60 0.69 1.89
CA TRP A 172 -20.24 1.11 2.16
C TRP A 172 -20.02 2.60 1.91
N GLY A 173 -20.89 3.22 1.12
CA GLY A 173 -20.84 4.66 0.83
C GLY A 173 -21.30 5.54 2.00
N GLY A 174 -20.96 6.83 1.91
CA GLY A 174 -21.40 7.86 2.85
C GLY A 174 -20.56 7.93 4.14
N ALA A 175 -20.87 8.91 5.00
CA ALA A 175 -20.01 9.30 6.13
C ALA A 175 -19.83 8.21 7.23
N LYS A 176 -20.72 7.21 7.29
CA LYS A 176 -20.66 6.10 8.25
C LYS A 176 -20.22 4.78 7.61
N GLY A 177 -19.94 4.81 6.32
CA GLY A 177 -19.53 3.65 5.55
C GLY A 177 -18.08 3.26 5.80
N ASN A 178 -17.60 2.35 4.97
CA ASN A 178 -16.22 1.86 4.95
C ASN A 178 -15.51 2.16 3.61
N ASP A 179 -16.15 2.93 2.73
CA ASP A 179 -15.58 3.41 1.48
C ASP A 179 -14.61 4.58 1.69
N LEU A 180 -13.34 4.36 1.34
CA LEU A 180 -12.27 5.34 1.33
C LEU A 180 -11.96 5.74 -0.11
N ASN A 181 -12.86 6.53 -0.69
CA ASN A 181 -12.72 7.07 -2.03
C ASN A 181 -11.99 8.41 -2.01
N GLN A 182 -10.93 8.53 -2.82
CA GLN A 182 -10.17 9.78 -2.95
C GLN A 182 -11.02 11.00 -3.34
N PHE A 183 -12.14 10.80 -4.05
CA PHE A 183 -13.06 11.89 -4.39
C PHE A 183 -13.87 12.41 -3.19
N SER A 184 -13.87 11.68 -2.07
CA SER A 184 -14.53 12.04 -0.82
C SER A 184 -13.54 12.41 0.28
N ILE A 185 -12.31 11.88 0.22
CA ILE A 185 -11.24 12.11 1.20
C ILE A 185 -10.01 12.62 0.46
N GLY A 186 -9.61 13.86 0.75
CA GLY A 186 -8.47 14.51 0.11
C GLY A 186 -7.16 14.36 0.89
N PHE A 187 -6.26 15.32 0.66
CA PHE A 187 -5.04 15.47 1.45
C PHE A 187 -5.36 15.64 2.95
N PRO A 188 -4.59 15.04 3.88
CA PRO A 188 -3.33 14.30 3.66
C PRO A 188 -3.48 12.80 3.38
N THR A 189 -4.69 12.25 3.44
CA THR A 189 -4.93 10.80 3.26
C THR A 189 -4.58 10.32 1.85
N PHE A 190 -4.87 11.16 0.86
CA PHE A 190 -4.50 10.92 -0.53
C PHE A 190 -3.63 12.06 -1.05
N TRP A 191 -2.55 11.73 -1.74
CA TRP A 191 -1.68 12.71 -2.38
C TRP A 191 -1.17 12.20 -3.73
N ARG A 192 -0.74 13.14 -4.57
CA ARG A 192 -0.14 12.83 -5.86
C ARG A 192 1.36 13.05 -5.84
N ASP A 193 2.09 12.08 -6.37
CA ASP A 193 3.53 12.20 -6.66
C ASP A 193 3.76 11.93 -8.15
N TYR A 194 3.97 13.02 -8.90
CA TYR A 194 4.21 12.99 -10.33
C TYR A 194 5.64 12.57 -10.70
N GLU A 195 6.58 12.64 -9.75
CA GLU A 195 8.02 12.43 -9.97
C GLU A 195 8.55 11.19 -9.24
N ARG A 196 7.66 10.27 -8.87
CA ARG A 196 7.94 9.08 -8.06
C ARG A 196 9.13 8.20 -8.49
N LEU A 197 9.57 8.31 -9.74
CA LEU A 197 10.70 7.57 -10.33
C LEU A 197 11.75 8.50 -10.95
N GLY A 198 11.83 9.76 -10.50
CA GLY A 198 12.69 10.78 -11.09
C GLY A 198 12.28 11.19 -12.52
N THR A 199 11.11 10.77 -12.98
CA THR A 199 10.52 11.10 -14.28
C THR A 199 9.03 11.38 -14.10
N THR A 200 8.48 12.27 -14.93
CA THR A 200 7.05 12.56 -14.93
C THR A 200 6.27 11.37 -15.47
N VAL A 201 5.38 10.82 -14.64
CA VAL A 201 4.45 9.77 -15.05
C VAL A 201 3.04 10.32 -15.25
N ALA A 202 2.22 9.60 -16.01
CA ALA A 202 0.84 10.01 -16.28
C ALA A 202 0.03 10.10 -14.98
N THR A 203 -0.90 11.06 -14.91
CA THR A 203 -1.68 11.40 -13.70
C THR A 203 -2.33 10.19 -13.04
N GLU A 204 -2.72 9.22 -13.82
CA GLU A 204 -3.35 8.00 -13.37
C GLU A 204 -2.43 7.08 -12.53
N HIS A 205 -1.11 7.26 -12.60
CA HIS A 205 -0.10 6.47 -11.88
C HIS A 205 0.50 7.21 -10.67
N THR A 206 -0.07 8.34 -10.28
CA THR A 206 0.54 9.23 -9.28
C THR A 206 -0.15 9.23 -7.93
N MET A 207 -1.30 8.58 -7.76
CA MET A 207 -2.05 8.66 -6.50
C MET A 207 -1.51 7.70 -5.45
N TYR A 208 -1.31 8.17 -4.22
CA TYR A 208 -0.86 7.37 -3.09
C TYR A 208 -1.71 7.61 -1.85
N THR A 209 -1.58 6.68 -0.92
CA THR A 209 -2.15 6.76 0.43
C THR A 209 -1.20 6.09 1.42
N SER A 210 -1.55 6.08 2.70
CA SER A 210 -0.84 5.35 3.76
C SER A 210 -1.81 4.58 4.64
N THR A 211 -1.29 3.61 5.38
CA THR A 211 -2.05 2.76 6.33
C THR A 211 -2.49 3.49 7.59
#